data_AF-A0A956C5V9-F1
#
_entry.id   AF-A0A956C5V9-F1
#
_cell.length_a   1.000
_cell.length_b   1.000
_cell.length_c   1.000
_cell.angle_alpha   90.00
_cell.angle_beta   90.00
_cell.angle_gamma   90.00
#
_symmetry.space_group_name_H-M   'P 1'
#
loop_
_entity.id
_entity.type
_entity.pdbx_description
1 polymer ?
#
loop_
_entity_poly.entity_id
_entity_poly.type
_entity_poly.pdbx_seq_one_letter_code
_entity_poly.pdbx_strand_id
1 'polypeptide(L)'
;MRDDGPSDDRKRALAVLRRHGADVTSFQLLEPGFSYFFADDAFVAYVDTGPAWVAGGGPVAAEDDLPRVTRAFIAKARVLGKRASFFAVSESLCDACDLPSVHVGEQPFWTPSRWSEVLASHKSLRYQIRRAQNKGVTVRRVDAAAMADATSDARRAVDQLVGSWLEQRPLAPMGFLVDVAPFDFPEERMYLVAEQGERVVGFLGAVPIYARRGWFLEDVLRANDAPNGTAELLVDHAMRLAEGEGAEVVSLGLAPLAGEVPKRLRLARTIARPLYDFGGLHAFKAKLRPEGWEPMYVAAAPGRSPWIALSDGLTAFARGSMFRFGVATVARGPIAVLWTLTMLLVVWTPLLALAPTEPWFPSRHVQFAWVLFDVLLGAGLVLTLKRFRPRLALAIAIAVTADAVVTIAQAALFNIERARSIVDVALIAVACAGPSLGALALWGLIRRRREFLP
;
A
#
# COMPACT_ATOMS: atom_id res chain seq x y z
N MET A 1 -17.10 16.12 -6.58
CA MET A 1 -16.98 16.81 -5.27
C MET A 1 -17.12 18.31 -5.54
N ARG A 2 -17.50 19.15 -4.56
CA ARG A 2 -17.25 20.59 -4.74
C ARG A 2 -15.77 20.84 -4.50
N ASP A 3 -15.18 21.68 -5.34
CA ASP A 3 -13.78 22.10 -5.22
C ASP A 3 -13.68 23.30 -4.28
N ASP A 4 -14.17 23.09 -3.05
CA ASP A 4 -14.08 24.06 -1.98
C ASP A 4 -12.62 24.01 -1.48
N GLY A 5 -11.78 24.93 -1.98
CA GLY A 5 -10.32 24.90 -1.85
C GLY A 5 -9.78 24.84 -0.40
N PRO A 6 -8.46 24.57 -0.22
CA PRO A 6 -7.90 24.11 1.05
C PRO A 6 -8.35 24.89 2.28
N SER A 7 -8.92 24.20 3.27
CA SER A 7 -9.42 24.79 4.51
C SER A 7 -8.32 25.54 5.28
N ASP A 8 -8.71 26.49 6.13
CA ASP A 8 -7.75 27.40 6.77
C ASP A 8 -6.76 26.69 7.70
N ASP A 9 -7.12 25.54 8.28
CA ASP A 9 -6.18 24.66 8.99
C ASP A 9 -5.11 24.08 8.04
N ARG A 10 -5.47 23.67 6.82
CA ARG A 10 -4.50 23.21 5.80
C ARG A 10 -3.58 24.35 5.37
N LYS A 11 -4.13 25.56 5.20
CA LYS A 11 -3.33 26.78 4.90
C LYS A 11 -2.37 27.12 6.04
N ARG A 12 -2.82 27.01 7.31
CA ARG A 12 -1.98 27.19 8.50
C ARG A 12 -0.88 26.14 8.58
N ALA A 13 -1.23 24.87 8.36
CA ALA A 13 -0.27 23.78 8.32
C ALA A 13 0.81 24.01 7.25
N LEU A 14 0.44 24.39 6.02
CA LEU A 14 1.40 24.77 4.96
C LEU A 14 2.33 25.92 5.41
N ALA A 15 1.78 26.94 6.07
CA ALA A 15 2.57 28.07 6.55
C ALA A 15 3.63 27.68 7.59
N VAL A 16 3.35 26.72 8.48
CA VAL A 16 4.29 26.15 9.45
C VAL A 16 5.29 25.21 8.77
N LEU A 17 4.79 24.38 7.86
CA LEU A 17 5.55 23.36 7.14
C LEU A 17 6.58 23.96 6.17
N ARG A 18 6.31 25.14 5.61
CA ARG A 18 7.31 25.95 4.87
C ARG A 18 8.50 26.41 5.73
N ARG A 19 8.39 26.42 7.06
CA ARG A 19 9.51 26.70 7.99
C ARG A 19 10.19 25.41 8.46
N HIS A 20 9.41 24.42 8.89
CA HIS A 20 9.90 23.28 9.68
C HIS A 20 9.72 21.90 9.02
N GLY A 21 9.27 21.83 7.77
CA GLY A 21 9.02 20.59 7.04
C GLY A 21 10.30 19.87 6.60
N ALA A 22 10.89 19.07 7.50
CA ALA A 22 12.10 18.29 7.26
C ALA A 22 11.83 16.84 6.83
N ASP A 23 10.75 16.22 7.33
CA ASP A 23 10.35 14.86 6.92
C ASP A 23 9.97 14.83 5.43
N VAL A 24 10.42 13.80 4.71
CA VAL A 24 10.09 13.59 3.28
C VAL A 24 8.57 13.46 3.07
N THR A 25 7.87 12.86 4.03
CA THR A 25 6.41 12.70 4.04
C THR A 25 5.66 13.94 4.54
N SER A 26 6.35 15.02 4.93
CA SER A 26 5.71 16.17 5.59
C SER A 26 4.64 16.83 4.72
N PHE A 27 4.87 17.04 3.42
CA PHE A 27 3.87 17.66 2.55
C PHE A 27 2.58 16.84 2.43
N GLN A 28 2.67 15.51 2.51
CA GLN A 28 1.51 14.61 2.48
C GLN A 28 0.54 14.87 3.64
N LEU A 29 1.03 15.46 4.74
CA LEU A 29 0.24 15.84 5.90
C LEU A 29 -0.77 16.96 5.61
N LEU A 30 -0.64 17.63 4.45
CA LEU A 30 -1.59 18.60 3.95
C LEU A 30 -2.76 17.96 3.18
N GLU A 31 -2.67 16.69 2.79
CA GLU A 31 -3.66 15.99 1.95
C GLU A 31 -4.99 15.67 2.68
N PRO A 32 -6.07 15.28 1.96
CA PRO A 32 -7.38 15.09 2.57
C PRO A 32 -7.43 13.92 3.57
N GLY A 33 -8.15 14.14 4.68
CA GLY A 33 -8.37 13.12 5.72
C GLY A 33 -7.49 13.28 6.97
N PHE A 34 -6.46 14.12 6.92
CA PHE A 34 -5.72 14.53 8.12
C PHE A 34 -6.51 15.53 8.97
N SER A 35 -6.41 15.37 10.29
CA SER A 35 -6.80 16.33 11.32
C SER A 35 -5.54 16.90 11.98
N TYR A 36 -5.59 18.13 12.48
CA TYR A 36 -4.40 18.83 12.97
C TYR A 36 -4.47 19.08 14.49
N PHE A 37 -3.38 18.78 15.18
CA PHE A 37 -3.12 19.25 16.53
C PHE A 37 -2.06 20.36 16.43
N PHE A 38 -2.45 21.61 16.63
CA PHE A 38 -1.53 22.76 16.63
C PHE A 38 -1.02 23.07 18.04
N ALA A 39 0.26 23.43 18.13
CA ALA A 39 0.89 24.01 19.31
C ALA A 39 1.86 25.11 18.84
N ASP A 40 1.54 26.38 19.12
CA ASP A 40 2.35 27.54 18.72
C ASP A 40 2.67 27.55 17.20
N ASP A 41 3.95 27.58 16.83
CA ASP A 41 4.46 27.45 15.46
C ASP A 41 4.80 25.99 15.08
N ALA A 42 4.01 25.04 15.57
CA ALA A 42 4.14 23.61 15.28
C ALA A 42 2.79 22.92 15.11
N PHE A 43 2.80 21.76 14.44
CA PHE A 43 1.63 20.87 14.41
C PHE A 43 1.99 19.38 14.34
N VAL A 44 1.04 18.53 14.72
CA VAL A 44 1.00 17.10 14.39
C VAL A 44 -0.25 16.85 13.55
N ALA A 45 -0.08 16.32 12.35
CA ALA A 45 -1.19 15.88 11.50
C ALA A 45 -1.45 14.39 11.73
N TYR A 46 -2.70 14.04 12.00
CA TYR A 46 -3.10 12.68 12.38
C TYR A 46 -4.44 12.25 11.80
N VAL A 47 -4.66 10.94 11.73
CA VAL A 47 -5.97 10.33 11.45
C VAL A 47 -6.53 9.74 12.74
N ASP A 48 -7.78 10.04 13.08
CA ASP A 48 -8.49 9.38 14.18
C ASP A 48 -9.11 8.06 13.67
N THR A 49 -8.57 6.94 14.14
CA THR A 49 -9.04 5.60 13.76
C THR A 49 -10.22 5.11 14.61
N GLY A 50 -10.66 5.89 15.60
CA GLY A 50 -11.59 5.49 16.66
C GLY A 50 -10.87 5.29 18.01
N PRO A 51 -10.00 4.27 18.16
CA PRO A 51 -9.27 4.01 19.41
C PRO A 51 -7.86 4.65 19.47
N ALA A 52 -7.36 5.21 18.36
CA ALA A 52 -6.04 5.82 18.29
C ALA A 52 -6.00 7.02 17.32
N TRP A 53 -5.22 8.03 17.69
CA TRP A 53 -4.72 9.07 16.79
C TRP A 53 -3.39 8.59 16.20
N VAL A 54 -3.36 8.53 14.87
CA VAL A 54 -2.20 8.04 14.09
C VAL A 54 -1.59 9.20 13.34
N ALA A 55 -0.45 9.70 13.82
CA ALA A 55 0.32 10.75 13.18
C ALA A 55 1.07 10.20 11.95
N GLY A 56 1.07 10.96 10.85
CA GLY A 56 1.99 10.73 9.74
C GLY A 56 3.27 11.52 9.97
N GLY A 57 4.43 10.87 9.90
CA GLY A 57 5.71 11.51 10.26
C GLY A 57 5.76 11.94 11.73
N GLY A 58 6.70 12.84 12.02
CA GLY A 58 6.82 13.50 13.32
C GLY A 58 5.88 14.71 13.49
N PRO A 59 6.02 15.45 14.61
CA PRO A 59 5.58 16.84 14.63
C PRO A 59 6.37 17.66 13.62
N VAL A 60 5.69 18.56 12.91
CA VAL A 60 6.32 19.61 12.11
C VAL A 60 6.55 20.79 13.05
N ALA A 61 7.80 20.93 13.52
CA ALA A 61 8.24 21.89 14.54
C ALA A 61 9.74 22.17 14.40
N ALA A 62 10.24 23.23 15.04
CA ALA A 62 11.68 23.40 15.25
C ALA A 62 12.24 22.21 16.08
N GLU A 63 13.51 21.86 15.86
CA GLU A 63 14.12 20.64 16.40
C GLU A 63 14.06 20.56 17.95
N ASP A 64 14.43 21.66 18.64
CA ASP A 64 14.33 21.80 20.09
C ASP A 64 12.90 21.61 20.64
N ASP A 65 11.89 21.86 19.80
CA ASP A 65 10.48 21.81 20.16
C ASP A 65 9.84 20.43 19.91
N LEU A 66 10.46 19.55 19.11
CA LEU A 66 9.94 18.21 18.81
C LEU A 66 9.57 17.41 20.07
N PRO A 67 10.37 17.39 21.17
CA PRO A 67 10.00 16.67 22.39
C PRO A 67 8.84 17.33 23.13
N ARG A 68 8.72 18.66 23.08
CA ARG A 68 7.62 19.41 23.72
C ARG A 68 6.29 19.13 23.00
N VAL A 69 6.28 19.27 21.67
CA VAL A 69 5.07 19.08 20.84
C VAL A 69 4.64 17.60 20.84
N THR A 70 5.59 16.66 20.77
CA THR A 70 5.32 15.21 20.89
C THR A 70 4.63 14.88 22.21
N ARG A 71 5.15 15.36 23.34
CA ARG A 71 4.52 15.14 24.66
C ARG A 71 3.13 15.79 24.75
N ALA A 72 2.95 16.98 24.20
CA ALA A 72 1.66 17.68 24.20
C ALA A 72 0.59 16.93 23.37
N PHE A 73 0.94 16.42 22.19
CA PHE A 73 0.06 15.59 21.36
C PHE A 73 -0.32 14.28 22.06
N ILE A 74 0.66 13.57 22.62
CA ILE A 74 0.43 12.32 23.38
C ILE A 74 -0.50 12.56 24.58
N ALA A 75 -0.32 13.67 25.29
CA ALA A 75 -1.19 14.05 26.40
C ALA A 75 -2.63 14.38 25.92
N LYS A 76 -2.78 15.14 24.84
CA LYS A 76 -4.09 15.49 24.27
C LYS A 76 -4.87 14.27 23.79
N ALA A 77 -4.20 13.35 23.10
CA ALA A 77 -4.79 12.06 22.69
C ALA A 77 -5.26 11.26 23.92
N ARG A 78 -4.41 11.16 24.95
CA ARG A 78 -4.71 10.42 26.20
C ARG A 78 -5.92 10.98 26.95
N VAL A 79 -6.07 12.31 27.01
CA VAL A 79 -7.24 12.99 27.61
C VAL A 79 -8.55 12.63 26.89
N LEU A 80 -8.49 12.37 25.58
CA LEU A 80 -9.62 11.95 24.76
C LEU A 80 -9.81 10.42 24.70
N GLY A 81 -9.13 9.67 25.58
CA GLY A 81 -9.18 8.20 25.63
C GLY A 81 -8.46 7.48 24.49
N LYS A 82 -7.76 8.22 23.62
CA LYS A 82 -7.06 7.70 22.44
C LYS A 82 -5.65 7.24 22.79
N ARG A 83 -5.12 6.28 22.03
CA ARG A 83 -3.66 6.11 21.90
C ARG A 83 -3.10 7.20 20.98
N ALA A 84 -1.82 7.53 21.16
CA ALA A 84 -1.03 8.25 20.18
C ALA A 84 0.03 7.30 19.61
N SER A 85 0.09 7.25 18.28
CA SER A 85 0.93 6.35 17.49
C SER A 85 1.46 7.15 16.28
N PHE A 86 2.72 6.97 15.90
CA PHE A 86 3.38 7.72 14.82
C PHE A 86 3.90 6.76 13.76
N PHE A 87 3.70 7.07 12.48
CA PHE A 87 4.07 6.21 11.36
C PHE A 87 5.03 6.90 10.39
N ALA A 88 6.09 6.19 10.00
CA ALA A 88 7.18 6.69 9.15
C ALA A 88 7.90 7.90 9.78
N VAL A 89 8.34 7.74 11.03
CA VAL A 89 9.22 8.67 11.75
C VAL A 89 10.69 8.29 11.59
N SER A 90 11.59 9.26 11.76
CA SER A 90 13.04 9.02 11.81
C SER A 90 13.47 8.32 13.11
N GLU A 91 14.69 7.78 13.10
CA GLU A 91 15.39 7.28 14.29
C GLU A 91 15.63 8.42 15.30
N SER A 92 16.10 9.58 14.82
CA SER A 92 16.37 10.77 15.66
C SER A 92 15.16 11.26 16.46
N LEU A 93 13.94 11.20 15.90
CA LEU A 93 12.73 11.55 16.63
C LEU A 93 12.37 10.48 17.68
N CYS A 94 12.62 9.20 17.41
CA CYS A 94 12.37 8.14 18.37
C CYS A 94 13.27 8.31 19.60
N ASP A 95 14.55 8.61 19.39
CA ASP A 95 15.54 8.81 20.44
C ASP A 95 15.29 10.12 21.22
N ALA A 96 15.09 11.25 20.52
CA ALA A 96 14.86 12.56 21.17
C ALA A 96 13.54 12.64 21.97
N CYS A 97 12.64 11.67 21.81
CA CYS A 97 11.33 11.64 22.47
C CYS A 97 11.07 10.35 23.29
N ASP A 98 12.08 9.50 23.51
CA ASP A 98 11.98 8.21 24.23
C ASP A 98 10.83 7.30 23.72
N LEU A 99 10.58 7.25 22.41
CA LEU A 99 9.42 6.56 21.84
C LEU A 99 9.72 5.08 21.53
N PRO A 100 9.02 4.10 22.16
CA PRO A 100 9.17 2.69 21.82
C PRO A 100 8.79 2.44 20.35
N SER A 101 9.77 2.02 19.55
CA SER A 101 9.67 1.99 18.09
C SER A 101 9.83 0.58 17.48
N VAL A 102 9.53 0.45 16.19
CA VAL A 102 9.92 -0.68 15.36
C VAL A 102 10.30 -0.20 13.97
N HIS A 103 11.45 -0.67 13.48
CA HIS A 103 11.88 -0.45 12.10
C HIS A 103 10.88 -1.09 11.12
N VAL A 104 10.36 -0.31 10.17
CA VAL A 104 9.34 -0.76 9.20
C VAL A 104 9.77 -0.66 7.74
N GLY A 105 10.95 -0.11 7.44
CA GLY A 105 11.50 0.00 6.09
C GLY A 105 12.42 1.20 5.96
N GLU A 106 12.91 1.44 4.75
CA GLU A 106 14.00 2.37 4.49
C GLU A 106 13.60 3.41 3.45
N GLN A 107 14.14 4.63 3.55
CA GLN A 107 13.87 5.75 2.66
C GLN A 107 15.15 6.16 1.89
N PRO A 108 15.14 6.14 0.55
CA PRO A 108 16.31 6.46 -0.26
C PRO A 108 16.43 7.97 -0.50
N PHE A 109 17.67 8.46 -0.64
CA PHE A 109 17.95 9.87 -0.99
C PHE A 109 19.03 10.02 -2.07
N TRP A 110 18.99 11.15 -2.77
CA TRP A 110 19.92 11.55 -3.85
C TRP A 110 20.23 13.05 -3.73
N THR A 111 21.47 13.45 -4.02
CA THR A 111 21.82 14.84 -4.33
C THR A 111 21.59 15.10 -5.83
N PRO A 112 20.70 16.01 -6.25
CA PRO A 112 20.34 16.18 -7.67
C PRO A 112 21.52 16.47 -8.60
N SER A 113 22.47 17.32 -8.17
CA SER A 113 23.68 17.65 -8.94
C SER A 113 24.60 16.45 -9.25
N ARG A 114 24.47 15.36 -8.48
CA ARG A 114 25.22 14.11 -8.66
C ARG A 114 24.52 13.11 -9.57
N TRP A 115 23.30 13.41 -10.01
CA TRP A 115 22.53 12.54 -10.90
C TRP A 115 23.24 12.29 -12.23
N SER A 116 23.98 13.27 -12.73
CA SER A 116 24.84 13.14 -13.91
C SER A 116 25.92 12.05 -13.75
N GLU A 117 26.59 11.99 -12.59
CA GLU A 117 27.57 10.96 -12.22
C GLU A 117 26.92 9.58 -12.08
N VAL A 118 25.76 9.51 -11.42
CA VAL A 118 24.96 8.29 -11.23
C VAL A 118 24.57 7.70 -12.59
N LEU A 119 24.11 8.55 -13.52
CA LEU A 119 23.84 8.12 -14.89
C LEU A 119 25.10 7.70 -15.63
N ALA A 120 26.19 8.47 -15.57
CA ALA A 120 27.45 8.16 -16.28
C ALA A 120 28.05 6.80 -15.87
N SER A 121 27.96 6.46 -14.59
CA SER A 121 28.39 5.16 -14.05
C SER A 121 27.43 4.01 -14.44
N HIS A 122 26.12 4.21 -14.49
CA HIS A 122 25.14 3.11 -14.61
C HIS A 122 24.60 2.84 -16.02
N LYS A 123 25.32 2.01 -16.80
CA LYS A 123 24.95 1.60 -18.18
C LYS A 123 23.53 1.03 -18.29
N SER A 124 23.07 0.26 -17.31
CA SER A 124 21.73 -0.34 -17.29
C SER A 124 20.60 0.67 -17.08
N LEU A 125 20.85 1.76 -16.32
CA LEU A 125 19.89 2.85 -16.13
C LEU A 125 19.81 3.71 -17.40
N ARG A 126 20.96 4.12 -17.96
CA ARG A 126 21.01 4.83 -19.26
C ARG A 126 20.32 4.05 -20.37
N TYR A 127 20.44 2.72 -20.38
CA TYR A 127 19.75 1.89 -21.36
C TYR A 127 18.22 1.97 -21.26
N GLN A 128 17.64 2.01 -20.05
CA GLN A 128 16.18 2.08 -19.91
C GLN A 128 15.64 3.47 -20.29
N ILE A 129 16.31 4.54 -19.87
CA ILE A 129 15.98 5.93 -20.27
C ILE A 129 15.97 6.04 -21.81
N ARG A 130 17.07 5.59 -22.47
CA ARG A 130 17.17 5.55 -23.94
C ARG A 130 16.15 4.61 -24.59
N ARG A 131 15.71 3.55 -23.92
CA ARG A 131 14.71 2.61 -24.43
C ARG A 131 13.30 3.21 -24.50
N ALA A 132 12.96 4.11 -23.57
CA ALA A 132 11.72 4.89 -23.65
C ALA A 132 11.82 5.96 -24.74
N GLN A 133 12.90 6.73 -24.77
CA GLN A 133 13.17 7.75 -25.81
C GLN A 133 13.12 7.14 -27.23
N ASN A 134 13.83 6.04 -27.47
CA ASN A 134 13.84 5.32 -28.76
C ASN A 134 12.48 4.66 -29.11
N LYS A 135 11.49 4.69 -28.21
CA LYS A 135 10.11 4.26 -28.45
C LYS A 135 9.15 5.44 -28.61
N GLY A 136 9.66 6.67 -28.76
CA GLY A 136 8.89 7.88 -28.93
C GLY A 136 8.28 8.41 -27.63
N VAL A 137 8.84 8.05 -26.46
CA VAL A 137 8.42 8.66 -25.19
C VAL A 137 9.21 9.94 -24.94
N THR A 138 8.50 11.06 -24.86
CA THR A 138 9.01 12.35 -24.39
C THR A 138 8.56 12.59 -22.94
N VAL A 139 9.18 13.56 -22.25
CA VAL A 139 8.70 14.07 -20.96
C VAL A 139 8.70 15.59 -21.01
N ARG A 140 7.68 16.23 -20.44
CA ARG A 140 7.58 17.68 -20.28
C ARG A 140 7.04 18.06 -18.90
N ARG A 141 7.37 19.26 -18.44
CA ARG A 141 6.71 19.89 -17.28
C ARG A 141 5.27 20.27 -17.64
N VAL A 142 4.39 20.23 -16.66
CA VAL A 142 3.05 20.83 -16.75
C VAL A 142 2.96 21.98 -15.75
N ASP A 143 2.22 23.02 -16.15
CA ASP A 143 1.97 24.19 -15.32
C ASP A 143 0.99 23.89 -14.17
N ALA A 144 1.16 24.58 -13.03
CA ALA A 144 0.32 24.40 -11.85
C ALA A 144 -1.14 24.78 -12.10
N ALA A 145 -1.40 25.88 -12.82
CA ALA A 145 -2.76 26.30 -13.16
C ALA A 145 -3.45 25.31 -14.10
N ALA A 146 -2.69 24.69 -15.02
CA ALA A 146 -3.20 23.64 -15.89
C ALA A 146 -3.48 22.32 -15.15
N MET A 147 -2.85 22.06 -13.99
CA MET A 147 -3.17 20.93 -13.12
C MET A 147 -4.30 21.25 -12.12
N ALA A 148 -4.45 22.51 -11.71
CA ALA A 148 -5.59 22.98 -10.93
C ALA A 148 -6.90 22.84 -11.72
N ASP A 149 -6.92 23.31 -12.97
CA ASP A 149 -8.11 23.28 -13.83
C ASP A 149 -8.53 21.86 -14.24
N ALA A 150 -9.60 21.36 -13.60
CA ALA A 150 -10.28 20.10 -13.95
C ALA A 150 -10.78 20.04 -15.41
N THR A 151 -10.87 21.17 -16.11
CA THR A 151 -11.26 21.26 -17.52
C THR A 151 -10.09 21.34 -18.51
N SER A 152 -8.84 21.25 -18.04
CA SER A 152 -7.66 21.15 -18.90
C SER A 152 -7.46 19.72 -19.45
N ASP A 153 -6.89 19.60 -20.64
CA ASP A 153 -6.57 18.29 -21.23
C ASP A 153 -5.47 17.55 -20.47
N ALA A 154 -4.48 18.29 -19.95
CA ALA A 154 -3.40 17.70 -19.17
C ALA A 154 -3.92 17.11 -17.85
N ARG A 155 -4.81 17.83 -17.16
CA ARG A 155 -5.47 17.36 -15.94
C ARG A 155 -6.35 16.14 -16.21
N ARG A 156 -7.22 16.20 -17.24
CA ARG A 156 -8.03 15.04 -17.68
C ARG A 156 -7.18 13.80 -17.98
N ALA A 157 -6.06 13.97 -18.68
CA ALA A 157 -5.18 12.86 -19.05
C ALA A 157 -4.48 12.23 -17.83
N VAL A 158 -4.10 13.04 -16.83
CA VAL A 158 -3.57 12.52 -15.55
C VAL A 158 -4.66 11.85 -14.73
N ASP A 159 -5.87 12.43 -14.61
CA ASP A 159 -7.01 11.78 -13.92
C ASP A 159 -7.34 10.40 -14.52
N GLN A 160 -7.35 10.28 -15.86
CA GLN A 160 -7.56 9.00 -16.56
C GLN A 160 -6.43 7.99 -16.28
N LEU A 161 -5.17 8.45 -16.23
CA LEU A 161 -4.01 7.61 -15.91
C LEU A 161 -4.05 7.13 -14.44
N VAL A 162 -4.35 8.03 -13.50
CA VAL A 162 -4.49 7.74 -12.07
C VAL A 162 -5.62 6.73 -11.84
N GLY A 163 -6.81 6.95 -12.41
CA GLY A 163 -7.94 6.03 -12.33
C GLY A 163 -7.58 4.64 -12.86
N SER A 164 -7.02 4.58 -14.08
CA SER A 164 -6.57 3.33 -14.71
C SER A 164 -5.54 2.59 -13.86
N TRP A 165 -4.56 3.29 -13.29
CA TRP A 165 -3.52 2.73 -12.43
C TRP A 165 -4.09 2.20 -11.12
N LEU A 166 -5.04 2.92 -10.52
CA LEU A 166 -5.71 2.53 -9.28
C LEU A 166 -6.52 1.25 -9.48
N GLU A 167 -7.36 1.16 -10.52
CA GLU A 167 -8.18 -0.01 -10.83
C GLU A 167 -7.37 -1.31 -10.95
N GLN A 168 -6.14 -1.21 -11.44
CA GLN A 168 -5.24 -2.34 -11.65
C GLN A 168 -4.57 -2.84 -10.36
N ARG A 169 -4.70 -2.14 -9.23
CA ARG A 169 -4.13 -2.56 -7.93
C ARG A 169 -4.97 -3.68 -7.28
N PRO A 170 -4.35 -4.76 -6.76
CA PRO A 170 -5.08 -5.85 -6.10
C PRO A 170 -5.76 -5.45 -4.79
N LEU A 171 -5.18 -4.50 -4.04
CA LEU A 171 -5.74 -3.94 -2.82
C LEU A 171 -6.82 -2.90 -3.13
N ALA A 172 -7.81 -2.76 -2.24
CA ALA A 172 -8.65 -1.58 -2.20
C ALA A 172 -7.81 -0.29 -2.01
N PRO A 173 -8.32 0.90 -2.42
CA PRO A 173 -7.62 2.16 -2.18
C PRO A 173 -7.35 2.38 -0.70
N MET A 174 -6.06 2.47 -0.35
CA MET A 174 -5.61 2.84 0.99
C MET A 174 -5.77 4.35 1.16
N GLY A 175 -5.91 4.84 2.40
CA GLY A 175 -5.82 6.27 2.72
C GLY A 175 -4.48 6.60 3.40
N PHE A 176 -4.43 7.70 4.14
CA PHE A 176 -3.24 8.14 4.87
C PHE A 176 -2.06 8.39 3.91
N LEU A 177 -0.81 8.14 4.29
CA LEU A 177 0.41 8.49 3.51
C LEU A 177 0.59 7.78 2.14
N VAL A 178 -0.45 7.13 1.60
CA VAL A 178 -0.50 6.55 0.24
C VAL A 178 -1.88 6.70 -0.43
N ASP A 179 -2.71 7.66 -0.01
CA ASP A 179 -3.77 8.15 -0.89
C ASP A 179 -3.13 8.91 -2.08
N VAL A 180 -3.91 9.23 -3.11
CA VAL A 180 -3.39 9.89 -4.32
C VAL A 180 -4.17 11.17 -4.56
N ALA A 181 -3.66 12.30 -4.04
CA ALA A 181 -4.26 13.63 -4.17
C ALA A 181 -3.34 14.65 -4.89
N PRO A 182 -2.78 14.33 -6.08
CA PRO A 182 -1.72 15.10 -6.73
C PRO A 182 -2.08 16.55 -7.10
N PHE A 183 -3.35 16.94 -7.04
CA PHE A 183 -3.84 18.26 -7.44
C PHE A 183 -4.06 19.23 -6.27
N ASP A 184 -3.91 18.76 -5.02
CA ASP A 184 -3.99 19.63 -3.84
C ASP A 184 -2.72 20.48 -3.70
N PHE A 185 -2.90 21.78 -3.43
CA PHE A 185 -1.82 22.79 -3.40
C PHE A 185 -0.92 22.76 -4.66
N PRO A 186 -1.49 22.93 -5.87
CA PRO A 186 -0.79 22.68 -7.13
C PRO A 186 0.38 23.63 -7.37
N GLU A 187 0.32 24.86 -6.85
CA GLU A 187 1.39 25.87 -6.92
C GLU A 187 2.67 25.46 -6.18
N GLU A 188 2.59 24.55 -5.20
CA GLU A 188 3.77 24.04 -4.51
C GLU A 188 4.40 22.82 -5.22
N ARG A 189 3.71 22.22 -6.20
CA ARG A 189 4.05 20.91 -6.78
C ARG A 189 4.82 21.03 -8.11
N MET A 190 5.76 20.12 -8.33
CA MET A 190 6.36 19.92 -9.64
C MET A 190 5.64 18.80 -10.39
N TYR A 191 5.12 19.10 -11.57
CA TYR A 191 4.40 18.16 -12.42
C TYR A 191 5.18 17.82 -13.69
N LEU A 192 5.29 16.52 -13.99
CA LEU A 192 5.79 15.99 -15.24
C LEU A 192 4.79 15.02 -15.86
N VAL A 193 4.61 15.09 -17.18
CA VAL A 193 3.93 14.02 -17.95
C VAL A 193 4.91 13.38 -18.91
N ALA A 194 4.78 12.07 -19.08
CA ALA A 194 5.44 11.31 -20.13
C ALA A 194 4.43 11.01 -21.23
N GLU A 195 4.75 11.39 -22.46
CA GLU A 195 3.85 11.34 -23.61
C GLU A 195 4.42 10.41 -24.69
N GLN A 196 3.56 9.69 -25.39
CA GLN A 196 3.91 8.85 -26.53
C GLN A 196 2.97 9.17 -27.69
N GLY A 197 3.42 10.04 -28.59
CA GLY A 197 2.49 10.81 -29.43
C GLY A 197 1.61 11.71 -28.56
N GLU A 198 0.32 11.78 -28.86
CA GLU A 198 -0.66 12.62 -28.12
C GLU A 198 -1.16 11.97 -26.80
N ARG A 199 -0.74 10.73 -26.50
CA ARG A 199 -1.18 9.97 -25.32
C ARG A 199 -0.23 10.16 -24.15
N VAL A 200 -0.73 10.67 -23.02
CA VAL A 200 -0.03 10.58 -21.73
C VAL A 200 0.06 9.10 -21.33
N VAL A 201 1.29 8.60 -21.19
CA VAL A 201 1.62 7.21 -20.80
C VAL A 201 2.29 7.13 -19.43
N GLY A 202 2.64 8.26 -18.83
CA GLY A 202 3.16 8.35 -17.47
C GLY A 202 3.00 9.75 -16.86
N PHE A 203 3.07 9.81 -15.54
CA PHE A 203 2.95 11.03 -14.74
C PHE A 203 3.94 10.94 -13.58
N LEU A 204 4.55 12.07 -13.24
CA LEU A 204 5.25 12.24 -11.98
C LEU A 204 4.78 13.53 -11.32
N GLY A 205 4.33 13.40 -10.07
CA GLY A 205 4.06 14.52 -9.17
C GLY A 205 5.12 14.53 -8.06
N ALA A 206 5.71 15.69 -7.79
CA ALA A 206 6.64 15.87 -6.69
C ALA A 206 6.24 17.02 -5.78
N VAL A 207 6.53 16.85 -4.49
CA VAL A 207 6.17 17.78 -3.40
C VAL A 207 7.43 18.25 -2.66
N PRO A 208 7.46 19.50 -2.15
CA PRO A 208 8.66 20.09 -1.56
C PRO A 208 8.93 19.58 -0.14
N ILE A 209 10.21 19.40 0.17
CA ILE A 209 10.75 19.11 1.50
C ILE A 209 11.47 20.37 1.99
N TYR A 210 10.70 21.39 2.40
CA TYR A 210 11.19 22.77 2.51
C TYR A 210 12.43 22.94 3.39
N ALA A 211 12.46 22.33 4.58
CA ALA A 211 13.58 22.49 5.51
C ALA A 211 14.86 21.75 5.07
N ARG A 212 14.74 20.78 4.14
CA ARG A 212 15.88 20.12 3.47
C ARG A 212 16.14 20.67 2.06
N ARG A 213 15.48 21.78 1.68
CA ARG A 213 15.50 22.37 0.32
C ARG A 213 15.38 21.32 -0.78
N GLY A 214 14.44 20.38 -0.63
CA GLY A 214 14.38 19.17 -1.44
C GLY A 214 13.05 18.90 -2.12
N TRP A 215 12.99 17.80 -2.89
CA TRP A 215 11.79 17.30 -3.56
C TRP A 215 11.55 15.82 -3.24
N PHE A 216 10.35 15.50 -2.75
CA PHE A 216 9.85 14.12 -2.68
C PHE A 216 9.10 13.82 -3.98
N LEU A 217 9.60 12.86 -4.75
CA LEU A 217 8.93 12.31 -5.93
C LEU A 217 7.84 11.34 -5.46
N GLU A 218 6.69 11.89 -5.09
CA GLU A 218 5.56 11.21 -4.46
C GLU A 218 4.86 10.22 -5.41
N ASP A 219 4.29 10.76 -6.49
CA ASP A 219 3.61 9.99 -7.51
C ASP A 219 4.58 9.65 -8.64
N VAL A 220 4.79 8.37 -8.92
CA VAL A 220 5.52 7.91 -10.11
C VAL A 220 4.69 6.86 -10.83
N LEU A 221 3.82 7.34 -11.71
CA LEU A 221 2.76 6.57 -12.35
C LEU A 221 3.09 6.31 -13.83
N ARG A 222 2.70 5.13 -14.32
CA ARG A 222 2.73 4.80 -15.76
C ARG A 222 1.60 3.86 -16.13
N ALA A 223 1.17 3.94 -17.38
CA ALA A 223 0.24 2.97 -17.95
C ALA A 223 0.92 1.60 -18.12
N ASN A 224 0.15 0.51 -18.17
CA ASN A 224 0.71 -0.85 -18.29
C ASN A 224 1.47 -1.06 -19.61
N ASP A 225 0.92 -0.53 -20.70
CA ASP A 225 1.43 -0.50 -22.07
C ASP A 225 2.61 0.48 -22.26
N ALA A 226 2.81 1.42 -21.33
CA ALA A 226 3.90 2.40 -21.39
C ALA A 226 5.28 1.71 -21.51
N PRO A 227 6.16 2.19 -22.42
CA PRO A 227 7.49 1.62 -22.60
C PRO A 227 8.31 1.42 -21.32
N ASN A 228 8.95 0.26 -21.19
CA ASN A 228 9.97 0.03 -20.16
C ASN A 228 11.06 1.10 -20.27
N GLY A 229 11.26 1.89 -19.21
CA GLY A 229 12.06 3.12 -19.21
C GLY A 229 11.27 4.39 -18.89
N THR A 230 9.94 4.41 -19.03
CA THR A 230 9.12 5.63 -18.84
C THR A 230 9.23 6.20 -17.42
N ALA A 231 9.22 5.36 -16.38
CA ALA A 231 9.36 5.82 -14.99
C ALA A 231 10.78 6.34 -14.70
N GLU A 232 11.79 5.70 -15.28
CA GLU A 232 13.20 6.11 -15.18
C GLU A 232 13.47 7.42 -15.95
N LEU A 233 12.77 7.66 -17.06
CA LEU A 233 12.82 8.89 -17.84
C LEU A 233 12.12 10.07 -17.13
N LEU A 234 11.00 9.81 -16.44
CA LEU A 234 10.34 10.78 -15.57
C LEU A 234 11.25 11.20 -14.40
N VAL A 235 11.86 10.23 -13.69
CA VAL A 235 12.82 10.52 -12.62
C VAL A 235 14.05 11.27 -13.15
N ASP A 236 14.55 10.93 -14.34
CA ASP A 236 15.66 11.67 -14.97
C ASP A 236 15.32 13.15 -15.23
N HIS A 237 14.10 13.46 -15.65
CA HIS A 237 13.66 14.85 -15.83
C HIS A 237 13.43 15.56 -14.48
N ALA A 238 12.87 14.87 -13.49
CA ALA A 238 12.66 15.43 -12.15
C ALA A 238 13.99 15.78 -11.48
N MET A 239 15.00 14.91 -11.56
CA MET A 239 16.34 15.16 -11.02
C MET A 239 17.00 16.38 -11.69
N ARG A 240 16.85 16.55 -13.01
CA ARG A 240 17.38 17.72 -13.75
C ARG A 240 16.69 19.03 -13.40
N LEU A 241 15.37 18.99 -13.18
CA LEU A 241 14.62 20.17 -12.71
C LEU A 241 15.00 20.52 -11.27
N ALA A 242 15.09 19.53 -10.38
CA ALA A 242 15.55 19.71 -9.01
C ALA A 242 16.99 20.28 -8.95
N GLU A 243 17.90 19.80 -9.79
CA GLU A 243 19.26 20.35 -9.97
C GLU A 243 19.20 21.83 -10.44
N GLY A 244 18.39 22.14 -11.45
CA GLY A 244 18.23 23.51 -11.97
C GLY A 244 17.53 24.48 -11.01
N GLU A 245 16.68 23.98 -10.12
CA GLU A 245 16.04 24.74 -9.03
C GLU A 245 16.94 24.86 -7.79
N GLY A 246 18.14 24.26 -7.80
CA GLY A 246 19.09 24.32 -6.70
C GLY A 246 18.65 23.53 -5.46
N ALA A 247 17.94 22.42 -5.66
CA ALA A 247 17.51 21.53 -4.58
C ALA A 247 18.67 20.66 -4.07
N GLU A 248 18.75 20.49 -2.75
CA GLU A 248 19.86 19.79 -2.08
C GLU A 248 19.60 18.28 -1.96
N VAL A 249 18.34 17.86 -1.80
CA VAL A 249 17.95 16.45 -1.72
C VAL A 249 16.73 16.13 -2.59
N VAL A 250 16.76 14.96 -3.22
CA VAL A 250 15.57 14.30 -3.76
C VAL A 250 15.35 12.99 -3.01
N SER A 251 14.09 12.62 -2.78
CA SER A 251 13.71 11.30 -2.27
C SER A 251 12.57 10.69 -3.11
N LEU A 252 12.44 9.37 -3.04
CA LEU A 252 11.28 8.61 -3.52
C LEU A 252 10.43 8.07 -2.35
N GLY A 253 10.67 8.55 -1.12
CA GLY A 253 9.95 8.17 0.10
C GLY A 253 10.17 6.71 0.54
N LEU A 254 9.52 6.31 1.62
CA LEU A 254 9.60 4.98 2.23
C LEU A 254 9.47 3.82 1.21
N ALA A 255 10.38 2.84 1.29
CA ALA A 255 10.23 1.50 0.76
C ALA A 255 9.82 0.57 1.93
N PRO A 256 8.51 0.28 2.11
CA PRO A 256 8.06 -0.47 3.28
C PRO A 256 8.61 -1.89 3.25
N LEU A 257 9.03 -2.37 4.41
CA LEU A 257 9.63 -3.68 4.63
C LEU A 257 10.95 -3.90 3.85
N ALA A 258 11.65 -2.83 3.48
CA ALA A 258 13.07 -2.85 3.12
C ALA A 258 13.96 -3.08 4.37
N GLY A 259 15.29 -3.17 4.19
CA GLY A 259 16.25 -3.29 5.29
C GLY A 259 16.06 -4.45 6.28
N GLU A 260 16.65 -4.28 7.45
CA GLU A 260 16.62 -5.25 8.56
C GLU A 260 15.31 -5.17 9.39
N VAL A 261 14.14 -5.27 8.75
CA VAL A 261 12.88 -5.37 9.52
C VAL A 261 12.78 -6.71 10.28
N PRO A 262 12.14 -6.76 11.48
CA PRO A 262 12.11 -7.97 12.31
C PRO A 262 11.43 -9.18 11.65
N LYS A 263 11.75 -10.39 12.13
CA LYS A 263 11.33 -11.69 11.54
C LYS A 263 9.84 -11.76 11.15
N ARG A 264 8.93 -11.27 12.00
CA ARG A 264 7.48 -11.28 11.71
C ARG A 264 7.05 -10.34 10.57
N LEU A 265 7.75 -9.22 10.38
CA LEU A 265 7.54 -8.34 9.23
C LEU A 265 8.11 -8.94 7.94
N ARG A 266 9.24 -9.66 8.01
CA ARG A 266 9.77 -10.42 6.86
C ARG A 266 8.81 -11.55 6.42
N LEU A 267 8.12 -12.18 7.37
CA LEU A 267 7.04 -13.13 7.08
C LEU A 267 5.82 -12.44 6.46
N ALA A 268 5.36 -11.32 7.01
CA ALA A 268 4.27 -10.52 6.45
C ALA A 268 4.56 -10.07 5.00
N ARG A 269 5.77 -9.61 4.71
CA ARG A 269 6.26 -9.26 3.36
C ARG A 269 6.10 -10.42 2.36
N THR A 270 6.38 -11.65 2.79
CA THR A 270 6.23 -12.85 1.97
C THR A 270 4.77 -13.22 1.75
N ILE A 271 3.95 -13.18 2.82
CA ILE A 271 2.51 -13.51 2.78
C ILE A 271 1.72 -12.52 1.93
N ALA A 272 1.98 -11.22 2.08
CA ALA A 272 1.28 -10.13 1.38
C ALA A 272 1.75 -9.91 -0.07
N ARG A 273 2.84 -10.55 -0.50
CA ARG A 273 3.45 -10.37 -1.83
C ARG A 273 2.47 -10.46 -3.03
N PRO A 274 1.45 -11.35 -3.04
CA PRO A 274 0.48 -11.38 -4.13
C PRO A 274 -0.44 -10.14 -4.18
N LEU A 275 -0.62 -9.45 -3.05
CA LEU A 275 -1.45 -8.24 -2.95
C LEU A 275 -0.64 -6.96 -3.20
N TYR A 276 0.62 -6.91 -2.73
CA TYR A 276 1.50 -5.74 -2.87
C TYR A 276 2.98 -6.16 -3.01
N ASP A 277 3.66 -5.67 -4.05
CA ASP A 277 5.07 -6.02 -4.32
C ASP A 277 6.07 -5.04 -3.70
N PHE A 278 6.23 -5.14 -2.37
CA PHE A 278 7.25 -4.42 -1.61
C PHE A 278 8.67 -4.62 -2.16
N GLY A 279 8.96 -5.82 -2.68
CA GLY A 279 10.26 -6.16 -3.25
C GLY A 279 10.53 -5.44 -4.56
N GLY A 280 9.54 -5.41 -5.46
CA GLY A 280 9.60 -4.64 -6.70
C GLY A 280 9.75 -3.13 -6.47
N LEU A 281 9.05 -2.56 -5.48
CA LEU A 281 9.16 -1.15 -5.11
C LEU A 281 10.57 -0.79 -4.60
N HIS A 282 11.11 -1.57 -3.66
CA HIS A 282 12.48 -1.37 -3.17
C HIS A 282 13.50 -1.57 -4.30
N ALA A 283 13.35 -2.59 -5.14
CA ALA A 283 14.26 -2.86 -6.27
C ALA A 283 14.24 -1.74 -7.34
N PHE A 284 13.09 -1.10 -7.59
CA PHE A 284 13.00 0.07 -8.46
C PHE A 284 13.80 1.25 -7.87
N LYS A 285 13.59 1.56 -6.59
CA LYS A 285 14.31 2.62 -5.86
C LYS A 285 15.82 2.35 -5.82
N ALA A 286 16.24 1.13 -5.46
CA ALA A 286 17.65 0.73 -5.42
C ALA A 286 18.34 0.77 -6.80
N LYS A 287 17.61 0.45 -7.88
CA LYS A 287 18.11 0.54 -9.27
C LYS A 287 18.44 1.98 -9.69
N LEU A 288 17.76 2.97 -9.11
CA LEU A 288 18.03 4.39 -9.33
C LEU A 288 19.24 4.91 -8.54
N ARG A 289 19.90 4.04 -7.74
CA ARG A 289 21.19 4.30 -7.07
C ARG A 289 21.18 5.53 -6.15
N PRO A 290 20.39 5.49 -5.06
CA PRO A 290 20.51 6.49 -4.01
C PRO A 290 21.90 6.45 -3.37
N GLU A 291 22.30 7.58 -2.76
CA GLU A 291 23.57 7.71 -2.06
C GLU A 291 23.52 7.02 -0.69
N GLY A 292 22.34 6.94 -0.08
CA GLY A 292 22.10 6.19 1.14
C GLY A 292 20.62 5.86 1.35
N TRP A 293 20.34 5.25 2.50
CA TRP A 293 19.01 4.87 2.94
C TRP A 293 18.84 5.25 4.42
N GLU A 294 17.80 6.02 4.71
CA GLU A 294 17.40 6.44 6.07
C GLU A 294 16.45 5.36 6.66
N PRO A 295 16.70 4.84 7.88
CA PRO A 295 15.82 3.86 8.51
C PRO A 295 14.55 4.55 9.04
N MET A 296 13.38 4.00 8.69
CA MET A 296 12.08 4.57 9.05
C MET A 296 11.31 3.67 10.02
N TYR A 297 10.70 4.30 11.00
CA TYR A 297 10.13 3.65 12.17
C TYR A 297 8.62 3.85 12.29
N VAL A 298 7.96 2.94 13.02
CA VAL A 298 6.65 3.17 13.64
C VAL A 298 6.85 3.23 15.14
N ALA A 299 6.39 4.30 15.76
CA ALA A 299 6.63 4.60 17.16
C ALA A 299 5.32 4.71 17.96
N ALA A 300 5.35 4.24 19.21
CA ALA A 300 4.24 4.35 20.14
C ALA A 300 4.51 5.44 21.19
N ALA A 301 3.46 5.99 21.81
CA ALA A 301 3.62 6.77 23.03
C ALA A 301 4.35 5.97 24.14
N PRO A 302 5.17 6.61 25.00
CA PRO A 302 5.90 5.92 26.07
C PRO A 302 4.99 5.07 26.97
N GLY A 303 5.48 3.88 27.33
CA GLY A 303 4.70 2.86 28.05
C GLY A 303 3.69 2.08 27.19
N ARG A 304 3.66 2.28 25.86
CA ARG A 304 2.89 1.45 24.92
C ARG A 304 3.82 0.64 24.01
N SER A 305 3.28 -0.44 23.44
CA SER A 305 4.04 -1.33 22.57
C SER A 305 4.01 -0.82 21.12
N PRO A 306 5.15 -0.78 20.40
CA PRO A 306 5.18 -0.45 18.96
C PRO A 306 4.37 -1.44 18.11
N TRP A 307 4.08 -2.63 18.63
CA TRP A 307 3.19 -3.62 18.01
C TRP A 307 1.72 -3.19 17.98
N ILE A 308 1.32 -2.25 18.85
CA ILE A 308 0.00 -1.61 18.82
C ILE A 308 0.03 -0.43 17.84
N ALA A 309 1.07 0.42 17.88
CA ALA A 309 1.22 1.54 16.94
C ALA A 309 1.26 1.08 15.46
N LEU A 310 1.88 -0.06 15.17
CA LEU A 310 1.82 -0.67 13.83
C LEU A 310 0.39 -1.10 13.45
N SER A 311 -0.38 -1.65 14.38
CA SER A 311 -1.78 -2.04 14.14
C SER A 311 -2.68 -0.82 13.95
N ASP A 312 -2.44 0.26 14.69
CA ASP A 312 -3.11 1.54 14.53
C ASP A 312 -2.79 2.13 13.14
N GLY A 313 -1.50 2.14 12.75
CA GLY A 313 -1.04 2.58 11.43
C GLY A 313 -1.67 1.81 10.26
N LEU A 314 -1.70 0.48 10.33
CA LEU A 314 -2.41 -0.36 9.35
C LEU A 314 -3.91 -0.04 9.30
N THR A 315 -4.51 0.31 10.43
CA THR A 315 -5.93 0.71 10.51
C THR A 315 -6.18 2.08 9.87
N ALA A 316 -5.21 3.02 9.94
CA ALA A 316 -5.26 4.29 9.22
C ALA A 316 -5.20 4.09 7.69
N PHE A 317 -4.25 3.28 7.18
CA PHE A 317 -4.21 2.89 5.76
C PHE A 317 -5.51 2.21 5.30
N ALA A 318 -6.10 1.36 6.15
CA ALA A 318 -7.40 0.72 5.93
C ALA A 318 -8.62 1.64 6.16
N ARG A 319 -8.43 2.97 6.12
CA ARG A 319 -9.46 4.02 6.27
C ARG A 319 -10.39 3.77 7.48
N GLY A 320 -9.77 3.43 8.62
CA GLY A 320 -10.43 3.20 9.92
C GLY A 320 -11.01 1.80 10.14
N SER A 321 -10.99 0.89 9.15
CA SER A 321 -11.57 -0.45 9.33
C SER A 321 -10.94 -1.53 8.45
N MET A 322 -10.01 -2.30 9.04
CA MET A 322 -9.39 -3.48 8.44
C MET A 322 -10.41 -4.49 7.86
N PHE A 323 -11.57 -4.69 8.49
CA PHE A 323 -12.61 -5.60 7.99
C PHE A 323 -13.25 -5.10 6.68
N ARG A 324 -13.77 -3.87 6.66
CA ARG A 324 -14.30 -3.22 5.45
C ARG A 324 -13.26 -3.17 4.32
N PHE A 325 -12.01 -2.83 4.63
CA PHE A 325 -10.90 -2.83 3.67
C PHE A 325 -10.61 -4.23 3.11
N GLY A 326 -10.66 -5.28 3.94
CA GLY A 326 -10.53 -6.67 3.51
C GLY A 326 -11.65 -7.09 2.56
N VAL A 327 -12.91 -6.82 2.91
CA VAL A 327 -14.08 -7.10 2.06
C VAL A 327 -14.00 -6.35 0.73
N ALA A 328 -13.66 -5.05 0.75
CA ALA A 328 -13.48 -4.26 -0.47
C ALA A 328 -12.32 -4.77 -1.34
N THR A 329 -11.23 -5.22 -0.73
CA THR A 329 -10.09 -5.84 -1.42
C THR A 329 -10.48 -7.14 -2.11
N VAL A 330 -11.22 -8.03 -1.43
CA VAL A 330 -11.75 -9.28 -2.02
C VAL A 330 -12.72 -8.98 -3.18
N ALA A 331 -13.60 -7.98 -3.03
CA ALA A 331 -14.55 -7.60 -4.08
C ALA A 331 -13.88 -7.02 -5.34
N ARG A 332 -12.69 -6.42 -5.20
CA ARG A 332 -11.98 -5.69 -6.26
C ARG A 332 -11.50 -6.59 -7.39
N GLY A 333 -10.97 -7.79 -7.13
CA GLY A 333 -10.44 -8.58 -8.22
C GLY A 333 -9.86 -9.97 -7.95
N PRO A 334 -9.41 -10.66 -9.02
CA PRO A 334 -8.99 -12.06 -9.03
C PRO A 334 -8.03 -12.47 -7.92
N ILE A 335 -7.04 -11.62 -7.68
CA ILE A 335 -5.86 -11.97 -6.89
C ILE A 335 -6.20 -11.99 -5.41
N ALA A 336 -7.01 -11.04 -4.95
CA ALA A 336 -7.51 -11.00 -3.57
C ALA A 336 -8.43 -12.19 -3.25
N VAL A 337 -9.32 -12.57 -4.17
CA VAL A 337 -10.17 -13.78 -4.03
C VAL A 337 -9.31 -15.04 -3.91
N LEU A 338 -8.44 -15.29 -4.89
CA LEU A 338 -7.59 -16.48 -4.92
C LEU A 338 -6.66 -16.55 -3.71
N TRP A 339 -6.08 -15.43 -3.29
CA TRP A 339 -5.23 -15.34 -2.11
C TRP A 339 -6.02 -15.62 -0.82
N THR A 340 -7.22 -15.04 -0.67
CA THR A 340 -8.06 -15.27 0.52
C THR A 340 -8.46 -16.74 0.64
N LEU A 341 -8.88 -17.37 -0.46
CA LEU A 341 -9.17 -18.82 -0.48
C LEU A 341 -7.93 -19.66 -0.15
N THR A 342 -6.74 -19.25 -0.63
CA THR A 342 -5.47 -19.92 -0.28
C THR A 342 -5.17 -19.79 1.21
N MET A 343 -5.35 -18.61 1.81
CA MET A 343 -5.08 -18.39 3.25
C MET A 343 -6.07 -19.13 4.14
N LEU A 344 -7.36 -19.15 3.77
CA LEU A 344 -8.39 -19.92 4.48
C LEU A 344 -8.06 -21.41 4.45
N LEU A 345 -7.73 -21.96 3.28
CA LEU A 345 -7.38 -23.37 3.13
C LEU A 345 -6.11 -23.73 3.92
N VAL A 346 -5.06 -22.90 3.87
CA VAL A 346 -3.83 -23.11 4.66
C VAL A 346 -4.07 -23.19 6.17
N VAL A 347 -5.15 -22.59 6.69
CA VAL A 347 -5.59 -22.71 8.10
C VAL A 347 -6.56 -23.88 8.29
N TRP A 348 -7.43 -24.16 7.32
CA TRP A 348 -8.44 -25.22 7.38
C TRP A 348 -7.82 -26.62 7.30
N THR A 349 -6.91 -26.88 6.36
CA THR A 349 -6.34 -28.22 6.13
C THR A 349 -5.63 -28.80 7.37
N PRO A 350 -4.83 -28.04 8.15
CA PRO A 350 -4.30 -28.53 9.42
C PRO A 350 -5.37 -28.85 10.46
N LEU A 351 -6.45 -28.04 10.56
CA LEU A 351 -7.57 -28.34 11.45
C LEU A 351 -8.29 -29.63 11.02
N LEU A 352 -8.49 -29.81 9.72
CA LEU A 352 -9.08 -31.00 9.10
C LEU A 352 -8.23 -32.27 9.35
N ALA A 353 -6.91 -32.14 9.33
CA ALA A 353 -5.95 -33.21 9.61
C ALA A 353 -5.78 -33.55 11.10
N LEU A 354 -6.01 -32.58 11.99
CA LEU A 354 -5.89 -32.73 13.44
C LEU A 354 -7.23 -33.06 14.13
N ALA A 355 -8.37 -32.88 13.45
CA ALA A 355 -9.67 -33.28 13.93
C ALA A 355 -9.73 -34.81 14.21
N PRO A 356 -10.47 -35.25 15.24
CA PRO A 356 -10.68 -36.68 15.45
C PRO A 356 -11.49 -37.26 14.28
N THR A 357 -11.19 -38.48 13.86
CA THR A 357 -11.86 -39.08 12.69
C THR A 357 -13.37 -39.23 12.93
N GLU A 358 -13.78 -39.71 14.10
CA GLU A 358 -15.17 -39.67 14.54
C GLU A 358 -15.41 -38.44 15.43
N PRO A 359 -16.57 -37.76 15.36
CA PRO A 359 -17.74 -38.05 14.51
C PRO A 359 -17.69 -37.40 13.10
N TRP A 360 -16.55 -36.84 12.69
CA TRP A 360 -16.46 -35.94 11.54
C TRP A 360 -16.35 -36.62 10.17
N PHE A 361 -15.82 -37.84 10.09
CA PHE A 361 -15.55 -38.56 8.85
C PHE A 361 -15.96 -40.04 8.94
N PRO A 362 -16.49 -40.65 7.86
CA PRO A 362 -16.81 -42.08 7.83
C PRO A 362 -15.62 -43.02 8.02
N SER A 363 -14.40 -42.57 7.72
CA SER A 363 -13.16 -43.30 8.02
C SER A 363 -11.92 -42.40 7.93
N ARG A 364 -10.80 -42.88 8.48
CA ARG A 364 -9.51 -42.18 8.41
C ARG A 364 -9.00 -42.04 6.96
N HIS A 365 -9.42 -42.92 6.05
CA HIS A 365 -9.10 -42.81 4.63
C HIS A 365 -9.89 -41.67 3.95
N VAL A 366 -11.15 -41.43 4.35
CA VAL A 366 -11.93 -40.27 3.87
C VAL A 366 -11.32 -38.96 4.40
N GLN A 367 -10.94 -38.91 5.67
CA GLN A 367 -10.22 -37.76 6.26
C GLN A 367 -8.90 -37.48 5.52
N PHE A 368 -8.10 -38.52 5.22
CA PHE A 368 -6.86 -38.37 4.46
C PHE A 368 -7.12 -37.91 3.01
N ALA A 369 -8.15 -38.43 2.34
CA ALA A 369 -8.52 -38.02 0.99
C ALA A 369 -8.91 -36.53 0.93
N TRP A 370 -9.66 -36.04 1.91
CA TRP A 370 -9.98 -34.62 2.05
C TRP A 370 -8.72 -33.76 2.27
N VAL A 371 -7.84 -34.15 3.20
CA VAL A 371 -6.58 -33.42 3.46
C VAL A 371 -5.68 -33.40 2.21
N LEU A 372 -5.63 -34.49 1.44
CA LEU A 372 -4.88 -34.56 0.17
C LEU A 372 -5.51 -33.68 -0.93
N PHE A 373 -6.84 -33.69 -1.06
CA PHE A 373 -7.57 -32.81 -1.97
C PHE A 373 -7.28 -31.33 -1.66
N ASP A 374 -7.37 -30.94 -0.40
CA ASP A 374 -7.04 -29.61 0.10
C ASP A 374 -5.61 -29.18 -0.29
N VAL A 375 -4.61 -30.03 -0.01
CA VAL A 375 -3.19 -29.73 -0.35
C VAL A 375 -3.01 -29.53 -1.87
N LEU A 376 -3.67 -30.35 -2.70
CA LEU A 376 -3.63 -30.22 -4.16
C LEU A 376 -4.37 -28.96 -4.66
N LEU A 377 -5.51 -28.63 -4.06
CA LEU A 377 -6.28 -27.42 -4.34
C LEU A 377 -5.48 -26.15 -3.97
N GLY A 378 -4.89 -26.11 -2.77
CA GLY A 378 -4.01 -25.05 -2.32
C GLY A 378 -2.79 -24.86 -3.24
N ALA A 379 -2.16 -25.96 -3.68
CA ALA A 379 -1.09 -25.91 -4.67
C ALA A 379 -1.58 -25.33 -6.01
N GLY A 380 -2.77 -25.72 -6.48
CA GLY A 380 -3.41 -25.18 -7.68
C GLY A 380 -3.70 -23.67 -7.60
N LEU A 381 -4.22 -23.21 -6.46
CA LEU A 381 -4.46 -21.79 -6.18
C LEU A 381 -3.15 -21.00 -6.18
N VAL A 382 -2.11 -21.48 -5.49
CA VAL A 382 -0.76 -20.87 -5.48
C VAL A 382 -0.13 -20.82 -6.87
N LEU A 383 -0.29 -21.85 -7.69
CA LEU A 383 0.19 -21.84 -9.08
C LEU A 383 -0.57 -20.82 -9.94
N THR A 384 -1.86 -20.66 -9.73
CA THR A 384 -2.71 -19.68 -10.44
C THR A 384 -2.41 -18.25 -10.01
N LEU A 385 -2.10 -18.01 -8.73
CA LEU A 385 -1.58 -16.74 -8.20
C LEU A 385 -0.22 -16.39 -8.80
N LYS A 386 0.70 -17.36 -8.96
CA LYS A 386 2.02 -17.15 -9.59
C LYS A 386 1.92 -16.85 -11.09
N ARG A 387 1.03 -17.53 -11.81
CA ARG A 387 0.77 -17.30 -13.24
C ARG A 387 -0.64 -17.78 -13.60
N PHE A 388 -1.54 -16.83 -13.83
CA PHE A 388 -2.91 -17.14 -14.23
C PHE A 388 -2.93 -17.96 -15.54
N ARG A 389 -3.64 -19.08 -15.53
CA ARG A 389 -3.82 -20.00 -16.65
C ARG A 389 -5.31 -20.34 -16.74
N PRO A 390 -6.06 -19.93 -17.79
CA PRO A 390 -7.52 -20.10 -17.84
C PRO A 390 -7.99 -21.54 -17.63
N ARG A 391 -7.28 -22.53 -18.22
CA ARG A 391 -7.59 -23.96 -18.04
C ARG A 391 -7.42 -24.45 -16.59
N LEU A 392 -6.40 -23.93 -15.87
CA LEU A 392 -6.17 -24.28 -14.47
C LEU A 392 -7.19 -23.62 -13.55
N ALA A 393 -7.51 -22.34 -13.78
CA ALA A 393 -8.55 -21.64 -13.03
C ALA A 393 -9.93 -22.31 -13.21
N LEU A 394 -10.26 -22.77 -14.43
CA LEU A 394 -11.47 -23.54 -14.69
C LEU A 394 -11.47 -24.90 -13.99
N ALA A 395 -10.36 -25.65 -14.04
CA ALA A 395 -10.24 -26.93 -13.33
C ALA A 395 -10.39 -26.76 -11.81
N ILE A 396 -9.83 -25.70 -11.23
CA ILE A 396 -9.97 -25.35 -9.82
C ILE A 396 -11.43 -24.98 -9.49
N ALA A 397 -12.11 -24.17 -10.31
CA ALA A 397 -13.51 -23.83 -10.10
C ALA A 397 -14.42 -25.08 -10.13
N ILE A 398 -14.17 -26.00 -11.07
CA ILE A 398 -14.87 -27.29 -11.14
C ILE A 398 -14.59 -28.14 -9.90
N ALA A 399 -13.32 -28.25 -9.47
CA ALA A 399 -12.94 -29.02 -8.29
C ALA A 399 -13.60 -28.49 -7.00
N VAL A 400 -13.60 -27.17 -6.77
CA VAL A 400 -14.26 -26.55 -5.60
C VAL A 400 -15.79 -26.66 -5.69
N THR A 401 -16.37 -26.70 -6.89
CA THR A 401 -17.80 -26.97 -7.08
C THR A 401 -18.15 -28.42 -6.73
N ALA A 402 -17.30 -29.38 -7.11
CA ALA A 402 -17.48 -30.79 -6.77
C ALA A 402 -17.33 -31.03 -5.26
N ASP A 403 -16.30 -30.43 -4.64
CA ASP A 403 -16.13 -30.37 -3.17
C ASP A 403 -17.39 -29.84 -2.50
N ALA A 404 -17.91 -28.67 -2.88
CA ALA A 404 -19.14 -28.12 -2.29
C ALA A 404 -20.31 -29.11 -2.30
N VAL A 405 -20.51 -29.83 -3.41
CA VAL A 405 -21.56 -30.87 -3.52
C VAL A 405 -21.28 -32.07 -2.63
N VAL A 406 -20.04 -32.59 -2.60
CA VAL A 406 -19.66 -33.77 -1.79
C VAL A 406 -19.66 -33.43 -0.30
N THR A 407 -19.19 -32.26 0.10
CA THR A 407 -19.20 -31.74 1.47
C THR A 407 -20.62 -31.53 1.98
N ILE A 408 -21.53 -30.96 1.17
CA ILE A 408 -22.97 -30.88 1.52
C ILE A 408 -23.62 -32.27 1.62
N ALA A 409 -23.29 -33.20 0.71
CA ALA A 409 -23.80 -34.57 0.77
C ALA A 409 -23.31 -35.33 2.02
N GLN A 410 -22.03 -35.23 2.37
CA GLN A 410 -21.48 -35.82 3.60
C GLN A 410 -22.12 -35.20 4.85
N ALA A 411 -22.30 -33.87 4.85
CA ALA A 411 -22.97 -33.16 5.94
C ALA A 411 -24.39 -33.68 6.19
N ALA A 412 -25.19 -33.84 5.13
CA ALA A 412 -26.57 -34.29 5.20
C ALA A 412 -26.72 -35.80 5.47
N LEU A 413 -25.83 -36.64 4.94
CA LEU A 413 -25.93 -38.11 5.01
C LEU A 413 -25.14 -38.75 6.16
N PHE A 414 -24.27 -37.99 6.83
CA PHE A 414 -23.40 -38.53 7.88
C PHE A 414 -23.26 -37.60 9.08
N ASN A 415 -22.90 -36.32 8.88
CA ASN A 415 -22.54 -35.47 10.02
C ASN A 415 -23.76 -34.96 10.81
N ILE A 416 -24.89 -34.63 10.17
CA ILE A 416 -26.05 -34.04 10.85
C ILE A 416 -26.70 -34.98 11.86
N GLU A 417 -26.75 -36.29 11.58
CA GLU A 417 -27.20 -37.33 12.53
C GLU A 417 -26.29 -37.48 13.76
N ARG A 418 -25.04 -37.02 13.64
CA ARG A 418 -23.96 -37.25 14.62
C ARG A 418 -23.58 -35.97 15.39
N ALA A 419 -24.17 -34.83 15.02
CA ALA A 419 -24.08 -33.57 15.75
C ALA A 419 -24.76 -33.71 17.13
N ARG A 420 -24.05 -33.39 18.21
CA ARG A 420 -24.55 -33.51 19.60
C ARG A 420 -24.78 -32.16 20.27
N SER A 421 -24.34 -31.08 19.63
CA SER A 421 -24.40 -29.72 20.13
C SER A 421 -24.67 -28.71 19.01
N ILE A 422 -25.10 -27.51 19.38
CA ILE A 422 -25.25 -26.38 18.44
C ILE A 422 -23.90 -25.95 17.83
N VAL A 423 -22.78 -26.24 18.52
CA VAL A 423 -21.42 -26.00 18.02
C VAL A 423 -21.12 -26.95 16.86
N ASP A 424 -21.54 -28.22 16.94
CA ASP A 424 -21.31 -29.17 15.85
C ASP A 424 -22.09 -28.78 14.59
N VAL A 425 -23.35 -28.35 14.75
CA VAL A 425 -24.18 -27.83 13.65
C VAL A 425 -23.54 -26.58 13.03
N ALA A 426 -22.98 -25.68 13.84
CA ALA A 426 -22.26 -24.52 13.34
C ALA A 426 -20.97 -24.88 12.57
N LEU A 427 -20.21 -25.87 13.06
CA LEU A 427 -19.01 -26.37 12.36
C LEU A 427 -19.36 -27.03 11.02
N ILE A 428 -20.43 -27.82 10.96
CA ILE A 428 -20.95 -28.42 9.72
C ILE A 428 -21.38 -27.31 8.74
N ALA A 429 -22.11 -26.30 9.22
CA ALA A 429 -22.53 -25.18 8.38
C ALA A 429 -21.35 -24.37 7.80
N VAL A 430 -20.30 -24.13 8.61
CA VAL A 430 -19.05 -23.49 8.15
C VAL A 430 -18.32 -24.36 7.13
N ALA A 431 -18.24 -25.67 7.36
CA ALA A 431 -17.62 -26.61 6.43
C ALA A 431 -18.33 -26.63 5.06
N CYS A 432 -19.67 -26.61 5.01
CA CYS A 432 -20.41 -26.50 3.75
C CYS A 432 -20.29 -25.12 3.09
N ALA A 433 -20.23 -24.05 3.89
CA ALA A 433 -20.18 -22.67 3.39
C ALA A 433 -18.85 -22.34 2.69
N GLY A 434 -17.71 -22.83 3.21
CA GLY A 434 -16.38 -22.55 2.65
C GLY A 434 -16.24 -22.88 1.16
N PRO A 435 -16.41 -24.15 0.75
CA PRO A 435 -16.39 -24.56 -0.65
C PRO A 435 -17.46 -23.88 -1.49
N SER A 436 -18.68 -23.72 -0.97
CA SER A 436 -19.80 -23.11 -1.70
C SER A 436 -19.52 -21.64 -2.06
N LEU A 437 -19.03 -20.85 -1.10
CA LEU A 437 -18.61 -19.46 -1.33
C LEU A 437 -17.35 -19.39 -2.21
N GLY A 438 -16.42 -20.34 -2.05
CA GLY A 438 -15.24 -20.48 -2.91
C GLY A 438 -15.60 -20.72 -4.37
N ALA A 439 -16.51 -21.65 -4.64
CA ALA A 439 -17.01 -21.95 -6.00
C ALA A 439 -17.68 -20.71 -6.63
N LEU A 440 -18.58 -20.05 -5.90
CA LEU A 440 -19.24 -18.82 -6.38
C LEU A 440 -18.22 -17.72 -6.73
N ALA A 441 -17.22 -17.49 -5.87
CA ALA A 441 -16.18 -16.49 -6.10
C ALA A 441 -15.27 -16.85 -7.29
N LEU A 442 -14.91 -18.12 -7.45
CA LEU A 442 -14.11 -18.63 -8.58
C LEU A 442 -14.87 -18.54 -9.92
N TRP A 443 -16.17 -18.87 -9.95
CA TRP A 443 -17.00 -18.71 -11.15
C TRP A 443 -17.26 -17.24 -11.50
N GLY A 444 -17.49 -16.39 -10.50
CA GLY A 444 -17.59 -14.93 -10.69
C GLY A 444 -16.30 -14.33 -11.28
N LEU A 445 -15.14 -14.79 -10.80
CA LEU A 445 -13.83 -14.50 -11.38
C LEU A 445 -13.75 -14.94 -12.85
N ILE A 446 -14.10 -16.18 -13.18
CA ILE A 446 -14.01 -16.68 -14.56
C ILE A 446 -14.91 -15.88 -15.52
N ARG A 447 -16.09 -15.41 -15.07
CA ARG A 447 -16.96 -14.51 -15.86
C ARG A 447 -16.30 -13.15 -16.09
N ARG A 448 -15.93 -12.42 -15.02
CA ARG A 448 -15.24 -11.12 -15.10
C ARG A 448 -13.93 -11.15 -15.92
N ARG A 449 -13.26 -12.29 -16.02
CA ARG A 449 -12.06 -12.46 -16.87
C ARG A 449 -12.33 -12.79 -18.34
N ARG A 450 -13.53 -13.23 -18.71
CA ARG A 450 -13.94 -13.41 -20.12
C ARG A 450 -14.40 -12.11 -20.76
N GLU A 451 -15.00 -11.21 -19.99
CA GLU A 451 -15.41 -9.86 -20.42
C GLU A 451 -14.21 -8.92 -20.74
N PHE A 452 -12.99 -9.32 -20.36
CA PHE A 452 -11.74 -8.57 -20.56
C PHE A 452 -10.71 -9.35 -21.42
N LEU A 453 -11.19 -10.24 -22.30
CA LEU A 453 -10.39 -10.87 -23.36
C LEU A 453 -11.10 -10.60 -24.70
N PRO A 454 -10.39 -10.10 -25.73
CA PRO A 454 -10.91 -10.03 -27.10
C PRO A 454 -10.98 -11.42 -27.74
#